data_AF-K1S9J5-F1
#
_entry.id   AF-K1S9J5-F1
#
_cell.length_a   1.000
_cell.length_b   1.000
_cell.length_c   1.000
_cell.angle_alpha   90.00
_cell.angle_beta   90.00
_cell.angle_gamma   90.00
#
_symmetry.space_group_name_H-M   'P 1'
#
loop_
_entity.id
_entity.type
_entity.pdbx_description
1 polymer ?
#
loop_
_entity_poly.entity_id
_entity_poly.type
_entity_poly.pdbx_seq_one_letter_code
_entity_poly.pdbx_strand_id
1 'polypeptide(L)'
;SENVGGVSKYLNNIRTATGYLDLKEGIYNALKRKPGGDGIVNSIRRAKSSFKQLVIPGMFFEDMGVTYLGPVDGHDIEGLIKVIEEAKRVKGAVLVHVITQKGKGYGPAEKHPARFHGAEPFDIETGIPSHPRTVANYTDVFSTVMCKLGQRDERVVAITAAMPDGTGLKRFRNMYPDGSLMWEL
;
A
#
# COMPACT_ATOMS: atom_id res chain seq x y z
N SER A 1 -0.95 9.68 4.12
CA SER A 1 0.33 8.98 3.87
C SER A 1 0.12 7.76 2.98
N GLU A 2 1.12 7.42 2.18
CA GLU A 2 1.21 6.12 1.50
C GLU A 2 1.81 5.08 2.46
N ASN A 3 1.51 3.79 2.25
CA ASN A 3 2.09 2.72 3.05
C ASN A 3 3.62 2.65 2.81
N VAL A 4 4.39 2.67 3.89
CA VAL A 4 5.86 2.61 3.87
C VAL A 4 6.35 1.41 4.69
N GLY A 5 7.52 0.86 4.35
CA GLY A 5 8.15 -0.26 5.08
C GLY A 5 8.37 -1.53 4.26
N GLY A 6 9.08 -2.50 4.84
CA GLY A 6 9.47 -3.75 4.18
C GLY A 6 8.29 -4.66 3.83
N VAL A 7 7.31 -4.77 4.73
CA VAL A 7 6.09 -5.56 4.52
C VAL A 7 5.22 -4.93 3.43
N SER A 8 5.09 -3.60 3.39
CA SER A 8 4.35 -2.92 2.33
C SER A 8 4.98 -3.11 0.95
N LYS A 9 6.33 -3.12 0.86
CA LYS A 9 7.04 -3.47 -0.38
C LYS A 9 6.76 -4.92 -0.80
N TYR A 10 6.78 -5.86 0.13
CA TYR A 10 6.46 -7.27 -0.14
C TYR A 10 5.00 -7.45 -0.63
N LEU A 11 4.03 -6.83 0.05
CA LEU A 11 2.62 -6.87 -0.35
C LEU A 11 2.36 -6.17 -1.69
N ASN A 12 3.05 -5.04 -1.96
CA ASN A 12 2.98 -4.39 -3.27
C ASN A 12 3.58 -5.27 -4.37
N ASN A 13 4.71 -5.94 -4.12
CA ASN A 13 5.30 -6.87 -5.06
C ASN A 13 4.35 -8.04 -5.37
N ILE A 14 3.65 -8.57 -4.37
CA ILE A 14 2.59 -9.58 -4.56
C ILE A 14 1.49 -9.04 -5.48
N ARG A 15 0.97 -7.85 -5.19
CA ARG A 15 -0.10 -7.22 -5.99
C ARG A 15 0.32 -7.04 -7.45
N THR A 16 1.54 -6.60 -7.70
CA THR A 16 2.07 -6.43 -9.06
C THR A 16 2.38 -7.78 -9.72
N ALA A 17 2.84 -8.77 -8.95
CA ALA A 17 3.18 -10.10 -9.46
C ALA A 17 1.96 -10.87 -9.97
N THR A 18 0.82 -10.84 -9.27
CA THR A 18 -0.40 -11.52 -9.74
C THR A 18 -0.81 -11.00 -11.13
N GLY A 19 -0.91 -9.68 -11.32
CA GLY A 19 -1.24 -9.10 -12.62
C GLY A 19 -0.18 -9.33 -13.70
N TYR A 20 1.10 -9.40 -13.34
CA TYR A 20 2.18 -9.70 -14.30
C TYR A 20 2.22 -11.18 -14.68
N LEU A 21 1.89 -12.10 -13.78
CA LEU A 21 1.84 -13.54 -14.05
C LEU A 21 0.74 -13.87 -15.07
N ASP A 22 -0.45 -13.29 -14.93
CA ASP A 22 -1.57 -13.47 -15.87
C ASP A 22 -1.21 -13.00 -17.29
N LEU A 23 -0.56 -11.84 -17.41
CA LEU A 23 -0.08 -11.31 -18.69
C LEU A 23 1.04 -12.18 -19.28
N LYS A 24 1.95 -12.69 -18.45
CA LYS A 24 3.08 -13.49 -18.90
C LYS A 24 2.64 -14.90 -19.34
N GLU A 25 1.63 -15.50 -18.71
CA GLU A 25 1.08 -16.80 -19.15
C GLU A 25 0.48 -16.70 -20.56
N GLY A 26 -0.24 -15.61 -20.87
CA GLY A 26 -0.75 -15.35 -22.22
C GLY A 26 0.38 -15.27 -23.27
N ILE A 27 1.48 -14.61 -22.94
CA ILE A 27 2.66 -14.47 -23.81
C ILE A 27 3.45 -15.79 -23.92
N TYR A 28 3.58 -16.54 -22.82
CA TYR A 28 4.24 -17.84 -22.81
C TYR A 28 3.50 -18.86 -23.67
N ASN A 29 2.18 -18.91 -23.60
CA ASN A 29 1.35 -19.78 -24.43
C ASN A 29 1.43 -19.43 -25.92
N ALA A 30 1.62 -18.14 -26.25
CA ALA A 30 1.87 -17.69 -27.62
C ALA A 30 3.29 -18.06 -28.12
N LEU A 31 4.32 -17.92 -27.27
CA LEU A 31 5.71 -18.22 -27.61
C LEU A 31 6.03 -19.72 -27.69
N LYS A 32 5.36 -20.56 -26.90
CA LYS A 32 5.49 -22.04 -26.93
C LYS A 32 5.02 -22.65 -28.26
N ARG A 33 4.31 -21.87 -29.07
CA ARG A 33 3.77 -22.27 -30.38
C ARG A 33 4.76 -22.05 -31.54
N LYS A 34 5.97 -21.53 -31.28
CA LYS A 34 7.01 -21.27 -32.28
C LYS A 34 8.20 -22.24 -32.14
N PRO A 35 8.78 -22.77 -33.23
CA PRO A 35 9.89 -23.74 -33.13
C PRO A 35 11.14 -23.05 -32.55
N GLY A 36 11.73 -23.63 -31.49
CA GLY A 36 12.98 -23.14 -30.87
C GLY A 36 12.84 -22.39 -29.53
N GLY A 37 11.63 -22.30 -28.94
CA GLY A 37 11.38 -21.56 -27.69
C GLY A 37 11.94 -22.20 -26.40
N ASP A 38 12.26 -23.49 -26.41
CA ASP A 38 12.52 -24.27 -25.19
C ASP A 38 13.83 -23.88 -24.45
N GLY A 39 14.84 -23.40 -25.18
CA GLY A 39 16.13 -23.00 -24.59
C GLY A 39 16.06 -21.68 -23.81
N ILE A 40 15.32 -20.70 -24.32
CA ILE A 40 15.13 -19.38 -23.70
C ILE A 40 14.20 -19.50 -22.49
N VAL A 41 13.14 -20.32 -22.62
CA VAL A 41 12.18 -20.61 -21.54
C VAL A 41 12.87 -21.22 -20.32
N ASN A 42 13.80 -22.17 -20.52
CA ASN A 42 14.47 -22.87 -19.43
C ASN A 42 15.47 -21.99 -18.65
N SER A 43 16.12 -21.04 -19.30
CA SER A 43 17.05 -20.10 -18.64
C SER A 43 16.30 -19.06 -17.80
N ILE A 44 15.19 -18.54 -18.31
CA ILE A 44 14.27 -17.67 -17.54
C ILE A 44 13.67 -18.41 -16.34
N ARG A 45 13.39 -19.72 -16.49
CA ARG A 45 12.81 -20.56 -15.43
C ARG A 45 13.78 -20.80 -14.27
N ARG A 46 15.08 -20.96 -14.53
CA ARG A 46 16.12 -21.14 -13.50
C ARG A 46 16.42 -19.85 -12.73
N ALA A 47 16.55 -18.72 -13.42
CA ALA A 47 16.77 -17.42 -12.75
C ALA A 47 15.58 -16.98 -11.88
N LYS A 48 14.34 -17.40 -12.22
CA LYS A 48 13.14 -17.13 -11.42
C LYS A 48 13.07 -17.91 -10.09
N SER A 49 13.81 -19.01 -9.91
CA SER A 49 13.58 -19.92 -8.77
C SER A 49 13.86 -19.30 -7.41
N SER A 50 14.93 -18.51 -7.27
CA SER A 50 15.26 -17.82 -6.02
C SER A 50 14.33 -16.64 -5.74
N PHE A 51 13.76 -16.03 -6.79
CA PHE A 51 12.82 -14.93 -6.67
C PHE A 51 11.38 -15.40 -6.43
N LYS A 52 11.04 -16.65 -6.81
CA LYS A 52 9.73 -17.26 -6.53
C LYS A 52 9.40 -17.28 -5.04
N GLN A 53 10.38 -17.43 -4.16
CA GLN A 53 10.13 -17.40 -2.71
C GLN A 53 9.58 -16.07 -2.21
N LEU A 54 9.96 -14.97 -2.86
CA LEU A 54 9.47 -13.62 -2.55
C LEU A 54 8.24 -13.22 -3.38
N VAL A 55 7.96 -13.95 -4.45
CA VAL A 55 6.94 -13.58 -5.45
C VAL A 55 5.71 -14.48 -5.38
N ILE A 56 5.82 -15.70 -4.87
CA ILE A 56 4.66 -16.54 -4.60
C ILE A 56 3.94 -15.94 -3.39
N PRO A 57 2.70 -15.46 -3.57
CA PRO A 57 1.92 -14.91 -2.48
C PRO A 57 1.76 -15.97 -1.39
N GLY A 58 2.16 -15.64 -0.16
CA GLY A 58 1.89 -16.47 1.03
C GLY A 58 3.05 -17.24 1.63
N MET A 59 4.10 -17.58 0.88
CA MET A 59 5.17 -18.45 1.40
C MET A 59 5.91 -17.86 2.61
N PHE A 60 6.12 -16.54 2.65
CA PHE A 60 6.70 -15.87 3.83
C PHE A 60 5.87 -16.11 5.11
N PHE A 61 4.55 -16.09 5.01
CA PHE A 61 3.66 -16.27 6.16
C PHE A 61 3.51 -17.74 6.51
N GLU A 62 3.51 -18.63 5.51
CA GLU A 62 3.49 -20.07 5.72
C GLU A 62 4.76 -20.58 6.41
N ASP A 63 5.93 -20.03 6.07
CA ASP A 63 7.20 -20.30 6.75
C ASP A 63 7.16 -19.88 8.24
N MET A 64 6.32 -18.92 8.61
CA MET A 64 6.04 -18.52 10.00
C MET A 64 4.97 -19.38 10.69
N GLY A 65 4.42 -20.39 10.01
CA GLY A 65 3.33 -21.23 10.51
C GLY A 65 1.94 -20.60 10.43
N VAL A 66 1.77 -19.54 9.61
CA VAL A 66 0.48 -18.87 9.38
C VAL A 66 -0.02 -19.26 7.99
N THR A 67 -1.19 -19.88 7.90
CA THR A 67 -1.82 -20.17 6.61
C THR A 67 -2.20 -18.87 5.92
N TYR A 68 -1.84 -18.71 4.65
CA TYR A 68 -2.12 -17.50 3.90
C TYR A 68 -3.23 -17.75 2.85
N LEU A 69 -4.28 -16.92 2.87
CA LEU A 69 -5.37 -16.97 1.90
C LEU A 69 -5.49 -15.63 1.17
N GLY A 70 -5.31 -15.63 -0.15
CA GLY A 70 -5.46 -14.44 -1.00
C GLY A 70 -4.29 -14.21 -1.98
N PRO A 71 -4.14 -13.00 -2.54
CA PRO A 71 -4.99 -11.83 -2.34
C PRO A 71 -6.41 -12.01 -2.94
N VAL A 72 -7.44 -11.51 -2.25
CA VAL A 72 -8.83 -11.46 -2.74
C VAL A 72 -9.32 -10.00 -2.89
N ASP A 73 -10.31 -9.78 -3.76
CA ASP A 73 -10.98 -8.47 -3.87
C ASP A 73 -11.89 -8.24 -2.66
N GLY A 74 -11.62 -7.17 -1.91
CA GLY A 74 -12.40 -6.78 -0.74
C GLY A 74 -13.74 -6.11 -1.08
N HIS A 75 -14.03 -5.88 -2.35
CA HIS A 75 -15.34 -5.38 -2.81
C HIS A 75 -16.23 -6.47 -3.40
N ASP A 76 -15.74 -7.72 -3.46
CA ASP A 76 -16.53 -8.89 -3.79
C ASP A 76 -16.99 -9.58 -2.50
N ILE A 77 -18.24 -9.31 -2.10
CA ILE A 77 -18.82 -9.87 -0.88
C ILE A 77 -18.90 -11.40 -0.94
N GLU A 78 -19.24 -11.98 -2.09
CA GLU A 78 -19.33 -13.44 -2.22
C GLU A 78 -17.96 -14.10 -2.12
N GLY A 79 -16.96 -13.51 -2.77
CA GLY A 79 -15.56 -13.93 -2.65
C GLY A 79 -15.05 -13.85 -1.21
N LEU A 80 -15.38 -12.78 -0.50
CA LEU A 80 -15.04 -12.61 0.92
C LEU A 80 -15.71 -13.66 1.81
N ILE A 81 -16.99 -13.96 1.61
CA ILE A 81 -17.68 -14.99 2.38
C ILE A 81 -17.00 -16.35 2.18
N LYS A 82 -16.69 -16.70 0.92
CA LYS A 82 -16.02 -17.97 0.59
C LYS A 82 -14.67 -18.11 1.28
N VAL A 83 -13.80 -17.09 1.17
CA VAL A 83 -12.46 -17.16 1.77
C VAL A 83 -12.49 -17.17 3.30
N ILE A 84 -13.46 -16.48 3.92
CA ILE A 84 -13.64 -16.51 5.38
C ILE A 84 -14.15 -17.88 5.84
N GLU A 85 -15.07 -18.52 5.10
CA GLU A 85 -15.50 -19.88 5.41
C GLU A 85 -14.39 -20.92 5.22
N GLU A 86 -13.50 -20.72 4.25
CA GLU A 86 -12.28 -21.53 4.11
C GLU A 86 -11.33 -21.33 5.30
N ALA A 87 -11.07 -20.08 5.69
CA ALA A 87 -10.21 -19.75 6.83
C ALA A 87 -10.69 -20.42 8.13
N LYS A 88 -12.00 -20.45 8.37
CA LYS A 88 -12.61 -21.08 9.56
C LYS A 88 -12.37 -22.59 9.67
N ARG A 89 -12.07 -23.27 8.56
CA ARG A 89 -11.83 -24.72 8.52
C ARG A 89 -10.38 -25.09 8.84
N VAL A 90 -9.47 -24.12 8.75
CA VAL A 90 -8.04 -24.33 9.00
C VAL A 90 -7.78 -24.36 10.50
N LYS A 91 -7.00 -25.34 10.96
CA LYS A 91 -6.51 -25.38 12.35
C LYS A 91 -5.24 -24.55 12.46
N GLY A 92 -5.30 -23.40 13.11
CA GLY A 92 -4.15 -22.53 13.37
C GLY A 92 -4.41 -21.08 12.99
N ALA A 93 -3.34 -20.28 12.94
CA ALA A 93 -3.42 -18.89 12.51
C ALA A 93 -3.60 -18.80 11.00
N VAL A 94 -4.54 -17.96 10.55
CA VAL A 94 -4.79 -17.70 9.13
C VAL A 94 -4.68 -16.20 8.87
N LEU A 95 -3.94 -15.83 7.83
CA LEU A 95 -3.87 -14.48 7.30
C LEU A 95 -4.66 -14.42 5.99
N VAL A 96 -5.78 -13.69 5.99
CA VAL A 96 -6.54 -13.40 4.77
C VAL A 96 -6.08 -12.05 4.21
N HIS A 97 -5.48 -12.05 3.02
CA HIS A 97 -5.04 -10.82 2.36
C HIS A 97 -6.18 -10.26 1.48
N VAL A 98 -6.82 -9.21 1.97
CA VAL A 98 -7.91 -8.53 1.28
C VAL A 98 -7.45 -7.22 0.66
N ILE A 99 -7.67 -7.03 -0.63
CA ILE A 99 -7.37 -5.78 -1.34
C ILE A 99 -8.60 -4.88 -1.32
N THR A 100 -8.49 -3.69 -0.73
CA THR A 100 -9.58 -2.70 -0.67
C THR A 100 -9.20 -1.38 -1.34
N GLN A 101 -10.21 -0.54 -1.57
CA GLN A 101 -10.06 0.82 -2.08
C GLN A 101 -10.55 1.78 -1.01
N LYS A 102 -9.67 2.63 -0.50
CA LYS A 102 -10.02 3.61 0.53
C LYS A 102 -11.05 4.60 -0.03
N GLY A 103 -12.13 4.80 0.72
CA GLY A 103 -13.23 5.68 0.30
C GLY A 103 -14.22 5.06 -0.69
N LYS A 104 -14.15 3.76 -0.96
CA LYS A 104 -15.04 3.08 -1.91
C LYS A 104 -16.52 3.44 -1.66
N GLY A 105 -17.23 3.77 -2.73
CA GLY A 105 -18.64 4.12 -2.69
C GLY A 105 -18.90 5.60 -2.43
N TYR A 106 -17.85 6.39 -2.19
CA TYR A 106 -17.97 7.83 -2.02
C TYR A 106 -16.93 8.57 -2.89
N GLY A 107 -17.39 9.08 -4.05
CA GLY A 107 -16.53 9.66 -5.09
C GLY A 107 -15.51 10.71 -4.61
N PRO A 108 -15.88 11.68 -3.76
CA PRO A 108 -14.92 12.61 -3.16
C PRO A 108 -13.81 11.90 -2.36
N ALA A 109 -14.15 10.87 -1.58
CA ALA A 109 -13.19 10.11 -0.80
C ALA A 109 -12.33 9.15 -1.60
N GLU A 110 -12.83 8.60 -2.70
CA GLU A 110 -12.01 7.81 -3.62
C GLU A 110 -10.92 8.66 -4.30
N LYS A 111 -11.25 9.91 -4.67
CA LYS A 111 -10.31 10.85 -5.30
C LYS A 111 -9.29 11.43 -4.32
N HIS A 112 -9.72 11.73 -3.09
CA HIS A 112 -8.88 12.37 -2.08
C HIS A 112 -8.94 11.68 -0.71
N PRO A 113 -8.57 10.39 -0.61
CA PRO A 113 -8.77 9.58 0.60
C PRO A 113 -8.05 10.08 1.85
N ALA A 114 -6.98 10.87 1.68
CA ALA A 114 -6.28 11.51 2.79
C ALA A 114 -7.11 12.61 3.48
N ARG A 115 -7.98 13.33 2.72
CA ARG A 115 -8.82 14.40 3.27
C ARG A 115 -9.94 13.88 4.16
N PHE A 116 -10.40 12.66 3.89
CA PHE A 116 -11.49 12.01 4.62
C PHE A 116 -11.01 11.21 5.83
N HIS A 117 -9.70 11.21 6.09
CA HIS A 117 -9.15 10.59 7.29
C HIS A 117 -9.21 11.59 8.45
N GLY A 118 -10.27 11.52 9.25
CA GLY A 118 -10.53 12.48 10.33
C GLY A 118 -11.13 13.79 9.83
N ALA A 119 -11.97 13.76 8.80
CA ALA A 119 -12.59 14.96 8.27
C ALA A 119 -13.53 15.62 9.29
N GLU A 120 -13.46 16.96 9.35
CA GLU A 120 -14.46 17.80 10.00
C GLU A 120 -15.82 17.69 9.29
N PRO A 121 -16.93 18.13 9.90
CA PRO A 121 -18.22 18.16 9.21
C PRO A 121 -18.09 18.77 7.80
N PHE A 122 -18.56 18.03 6.80
CA PHE A 122 -18.49 18.40 5.38
C PHE A 122 -19.85 18.15 4.73
N ASP A 123 -20.11 18.87 3.64
CA ASP A 123 -21.27 18.64 2.79
C ASP A 123 -21.11 17.30 2.06
N ILE A 124 -22.08 16.40 2.23
CA ILE A 124 -21.97 15.02 1.74
C ILE A 124 -21.90 14.98 0.20
N GLU A 125 -22.63 15.84 -0.51
CA GLU A 125 -22.65 15.81 -1.98
C GLU A 125 -21.30 16.24 -2.58
N THR A 126 -20.69 17.26 -1.99
CA THR A 126 -19.48 17.91 -2.53
C THR A 126 -18.18 17.44 -1.86
N GLY A 127 -18.25 16.92 -0.64
CA GLY A 127 -17.08 16.58 0.18
C GLY A 127 -16.31 17.80 0.71
N ILE A 128 -16.91 19.00 0.66
CA ILE A 128 -16.29 20.26 1.08
C ILE A 128 -16.61 20.51 2.56
N PRO A 129 -15.63 20.91 3.39
CA PRO A 129 -15.87 21.26 4.79
C PRO A 129 -16.99 22.29 4.95
N SER A 130 -17.95 22.02 5.83
CA SER A 130 -19.13 22.87 6.04
C SER A 130 -18.76 24.23 6.63
N HIS A 131 -17.63 24.31 7.33
CA HIS A 131 -17.08 25.54 7.87
C HIS A 131 -15.60 25.63 7.49
N PRO A 132 -15.20 26.56 6.60
CA PRO A 132 -13.79 26.76 6.31
C PRO A 132 -13.07 27.24 7.57
N ARG A 133 -11.95 26.60 7.90
CA ARG A 133 -11.10 27.02 9.03
C ARG A 133 -10.50 28.40 8.73
N THR A 134 -10.82 29.37 9.57
CA THR A 134 -10.32 30.75 9.50
C THR A 134 -9.16 31.03 10.44
N VAL A 135 -8.92 30.14 11.41
CA VAL A 135 -7.85 30.26 12.42
C VAL A 135 -6.92 29.06 12.32
N ALA A 136 -5.61 29.32 12.37
CA ALA A 136 -4.59 28.27 12.39
C ALA A 136 -4.69 27.46 13.69
N ASN A 137 -4.68 26.13 13.57
CA ASN A 137 -4.60 25.26 14.74
C ASN A 137 -3.14 25.04 15.18
N TYR A 138 -2.94 24.32 16.29
CA TYR A 138 -1.60 24.01 16.79
C TYR A 138 -0.74 23.24 15.78
N THR A 139 -1.31 22.34 15.01
CA THR A 139 -0.59 21.60 13.95
C THR A 139 -0.12 22.52 12.83
N ASP A 140 -0.90 23.53 12.45
CA ASP A 140 -0.54 24.53 11.44
C ASP A 140 0.60 25.42 11.93
N VAL A 141 0.53 25.84 13.20
CA VAL A 141 1.59 26.62 13.86
C VAL A 141 2.87 25.79 13.96
N PHE A 142 2.78 24.56 14.46
CA PHE A 142 3.90 23.62 14.54
C PHE A 142 4.54 23.40 13.16
N SER A 143 3.75 23.10 12.13
CA SER A 143 4.20 22.91 10.75
C SER A 143 4.99 24.12 10.25
N THR A 144 4.47 25.33 10.52
CA THR A 144 5.11 26.59 10.12
C THR A 144 6.44 26.81 10.84
N VAL A 145 6.50 26.54 12.15
CA VAL A 145 7.72 26.68 12.94
C VAL A 145 8.76 25.64 12.49
N MET A 146 8.37 24.38 12.29
CA MET A 146 9.25 23.34 11.78
C MET A 146 9.86 23.72 10.44
N CYS A 147 9.07 24.22 9.49
CA CYS A 147 9.60 24.65 8.18
C CYS A 147 10.62 25.79 8.32
N LYS A 148 10.40 26.73 9.24
CA LYS A 148 11.35 27.82 9.54
C LYS A 148 12.63 27.30 10.20
N LEU A 149 12.55 26.27 11.04
CA LEU A 149 13.72 25.65 11.66
C LEU A 149 14.56 24.92 10.61
N GLY A 150 13.93 24.11 9.75
CA GLY A 150 14.64 23.44 8.64
C GLY A 150 15.30 24.40 7.65
N GLN A 151 14.77 25.63 7.51
CA GLN A 151 15.40 26.66 6.68
C GLN A 151 16.70 27.19 7.29
N ARG A 152 16.82 27.18 8.62
CA ARG A 152 17.92 27.82 9.36
C ARG A 152 19.01 26.84 9.76
N ASP A 153 18.66 25.57 9.92
CA ASP A 153 19.57 24.54 10.42
C ASP A 153 19.32 23.22 9.69
N GLU A 154 20.26 22.84 8.83
CA GLU A 154 20.24 21.61 8.03
C GLU A 154 20.34 20.34 8.88
N ARG A 155 20.69 20.46 10.17
CA ARG A 155 20.76 19.32 11.10
C ARG A 155 19.38 18.90 11.62
N VAL A 156 18.33 19.69 11.35
CA VAL A 156 16.97 19.42 11.84
C VAL A 156 16.36 18.27 11.04
N VAL A 157 16.00 17.20 11.75
CA VAL A 157 15.28 16.05 11.21
C VAL A 157 13.93 15.93 11.91
N ALA A 158 12.89 15.74 11.12
CA ALA A 158 11.55 15.45 11.58
C ALA A 158 11.26 13.94 11.49
N ILE A 159 10.65 13.39 12.52
CA ILE A 159 10.30 11.97 12.60
C ILE A 159 8.79 11.86 12.82
N THR A 160 8.14 10.95 12.10
CA THR A 160 6.69 10.72 12.23
C THR A 160 6.35 9.25 12.09
N ALA A 161 5.46 8.76 12.96
CA ALA A 161 4.91 7.41 12.91
C ALA A 161 3.77 7.36 11.88
N ALA A 162 4.14 7.26 10.59
CA ALA A 162 3.23 7.14 9.45
C ALA A 162 2.16 8.25 9.27
N MET A 163 2.20 9.35 10.04
CA MET A 163 1.14 10.39 10.08
C MET A 163 1.65 11.80 9.74
N PRO A 164 2.21 12.04 8.53
CA PRO A 164 2.79 13.35 8.16
C PRO A 164 1.72 14.44 8.00
N ASP A 165 0.51 14.04 7.59
CA ASP A 165 -0.61 14.94 7.36
C ASP A 165 -1.16 15.43 8.71
N GLY A 166 -1.41 14.51 9.66
CA GLY A 166 -1.95 14.83 10.99
C GLY A 166 -0.95 15.52 11.93
N THR A 167 0.35 15.29 11.75
CA THR A 167 1.42 15.92 12.54
C THR A 167 1.92 17.23 11.92
N GLY A 168 1.41 17.64 10.75
CA GLY A 168 1.84 18.88 10.08
C GLY A 168 3.22 18.80 9.41
N LEU A 169 3.83 17.60 9.37
CA LEU A 169 5.17 17.39 8.81
C LEU A 169 5.20 17.21 7.28
N LYS A 170 4.03 17.11 6.64
CA LYS A 170 3.95 17.02 5.17
C LYS A 170 4.58 18.20 4.44
N ARG A 171 4.35 19.43 4.92
CA ARG A 171 4.95 20.64 4.33
C ARG A 171 6.47 20.61 4.45
N PHE A 172 6.97 20.22 5.63
CA PHE A 172 8.39 20.07 5.91
C PHE A 172 9.05 19.08 4.94
N ARG A 173 8.46 17.88 4.77
CA ARG A 173 8.93 16.87 3.80
C ARG A 173 9.03 17.42 2.37
N ASN A 174 8.00 18.15 1.93
CA ASN A 174 7.95 18.66 0.56
C ASN A 174 9.00 19.74 0.29
N MET A 175 9.38 20.50 1.33
CA MET A 175 10.40 21.55 1.22
C MET A 175 11.82 20.99 1.37
N TYR A 176 12.01 19.93 2.15
CA TYR A 176 13.32 19.38 2.50
C TYR A 176 13.39 17.85 2.28
N PRO A 177 13.32 17.36 1.03
CA PRO A 177 13.22 15.91 0.76
C PRO A 177 14.48 15.09 1.12
N ASP A 178 15.65 15.72 1.19
CA ASP A 178 16.96 15.05 1.17
C ASP A 178 17.49 14.63 2.56
N GLY A 179 16.65 13.94 3.34
CA GLY A 179 17.06 13.30 4.62
C GLY A 179 16.40 13.87 5.87
N SER A 180 15.48 14.84 5.73
CA SER A 180 14.86 15.52 6.86
C SER A 180 13.59 14.85 7.38
N LEU A 181 13.06 13.81 6.72
CA LEU A 181 11.90 13.06 7.21
C LEU A 181 12.20 11.56 7.36
N MET A 182 12.32 11.09 8.60
CA MET A 182 12.44 9.66 8.90
C MET A 182 11.06 9.08 9.21
N TRP A 183 10.74 7.97 8.57
CA TRP A 183 9.56 7.15 8.89
C TRP A 183 9.98 6.12 9.92
N GLU A 184 9.43 6.19 11.13
CA GLU A 184 9.37 5.00 11.98
C GLU A 184 8.06 4.27 11.70
N LEU A 185 8.20 2.93 11.68
CA LEU A 185 7.32 1.91 11.11
C LEU A 185 5.85 1.99 11.58
#